data_AF-A0A960EVR6-F1
#
_entry.id   AF-A0A960EVR6-F1
#
_cell.length_a   1.000
_cell.length_b   1.000
_cell.length_c   1.000
_cell.angle_alpha   90.00
_cell.angle_beta   90.00
_cell.angle_gamma   90.00
#
_symmetry.space_group_name_H-M   'P 1'
#
loop_
_entity.id
_entity.type
_entity.pdbx_description
1 polymer ?
#
loop_
_entity_poly.entity_id
_entity_poly.type
_entity_poly.pdbx_seq_one_letter_code
_entity_poly.pdbx_strand_id
1 'polypeptide(L)'
;NLGCVTFRGALLLVDPAETTQPELQRVTDVIANGLAHMWFGDLVTMGWWEGIWLNEAFATFMEMMTTDAFRPEWDRWTDFGVARSMAFDTDSLSTTRPIEYEVVTAEDAEGMFDVLTYEKGASVVRMLQQYLGEDRFQAGIRHYLRTHEYGNTRTTDLWDAIEEATGEPVRAIMDTWIYRPGHPVIPSIGPTGRSRCIRNASRSPRIRPPV
;
A
#
# COMPACT_ATOMS: atom_id res chain seq x y z
N ASN A 1 -2.02 -14.63 -11.97
CA ASN A 1 -1.83 -15.74 -12.93
C ASN A 1 -0.62 -15.42 -13.78
N LEU A 2 0.53 -15.98 -13.40
CA LEU A 2 1.81 -15.73 -14.05
C LEU A 2 1.75 -16.06 -15.55
N GLY A 3 2.07 -15.06 -16.37
CA GLY A 3 2.08 -15.18 -17.83
C GLY A 3 0.70 -15.28 -18.50
N CYS A 4 -0.40 -15.20 -17.75
CA CYS A 4 -1.76 -15.25 -18.27
C CYS A 4 -2.70 -14.37 -17.43
N VAL A 5 -2.52 -13.05 -17.50
CA VAL A 5 -3.34 -12.09 -16.77
C VAL A 5 -4.74 -12.04 -17.38
N THR A 6 -5.77 -12.27 -16.56
CA THR A 6 -7.17 -12.29 -16.99
C THR A 6 -7.87 -11.00 -16.62
N PHE A 7 -8.68 -10.47 -17.54
CA PHE A 7 -9.40 -9.21 -17.34
C PHE A 7 -10.89 -9.38 -17.60
N ARG A 8 -11.71 -8.57 -16.93
CA ARG A 8 -13.11 -8.35 -17.35
C ARG A 8 -13.09 -7.56 -18.66
N GLY A 9 -13.98 -7.87 -19.60
CA GLY A 9 -14.02 -7.17 -20.91
C GLY A 9 -14.09 -5.64 -20.78
N ALA A 10 -14.88 -5.14 -19.82
CA ALA A 10 -14.99 -3.71 -19.51
C ALA A 10 -13.72 -3.06 -18.92
N LEU A 11 -12.70 -3.84 -18.55
CA LEU A 11 -11.42 -3.38 -18.00
C LEU A 11 -10.23 -3.68 -18.94
N LEU A 12 -10.51 -3.99 -20.21
CA LEU A 12 -9.49 -4.29 -21.22
C LEU A 12 -9.85 -3.75 -22.60
N LEU A 13 -11.11 -3.87 -22.99
CA LEU A 13 -11.58 -3.44 -24.31
C LEU A 13 -11.85 -1.94 -24.30
N VAL A 14 -11.21 -1.24 -25.25
CA VAL A 14 -11.31 0.20 -25.42
C VAL A 14 -11.80 0.49 -26.84
N ASP A 15 -12.83 1.30 -26.96
CA ASP A 15 -13.22 1.92 -28.23
C ASP A 15 -12.62 3.34 -28.28
N PRO A 16 -11.63 3.62 -29.16
CA PRO A 16 -10.99 4.93 -29.23
C PRO A 16 -11.94 6.09 -29.56
N ALA A 17 -13.11 5.82 -30.15
CA ALA A 17 -14.10 6.84 -30.49
C ALA A 17 -15.02 7.21 -29.32
N GLU A 18 -15.31 6.26 -28.44
CA GLU A 18 -16.37 6.39 -27.42
C GLU A 18 -15.84 6.39 -25.98
N THR A 19 -14.64 5.84 -25.74
CA THR A 19 -14.12 5.66 -24.38
C THR A 19 -13.73 6.99 -23.77
N THR A 20 -14.28 7.30 -22.60
CA THR A 20 -13.96 8.50 -21.84
C THR A 20 -12.57 8.39 -21.19
N GLN A 21 -11.96 9.53 -20.86
CA GLN A 21 -10.67 9.53 -20.16
C GLN A 21 -10.69 8.74 -18.83
N PRO A 22 -11.72 8.85 -17.95
CA PRO A 22 -11.76 8.04 -16.73
C PRO A 22 -11.84 6.53 -16.98
N GLU A 23 -12.48 6.11 -18.07
CA GLU A 23 -12.50 4.69 -18.47
C GLU A 23 -11.11 4.25 -18.96
N LEU A 24 -10.43 5.07 -19.78
CA LEU A 24 -9.05 4.81 -20.20
C LEU A 24 -8.09 4.72 -19.02
N GLN A 25 -8.22 5.61 -18.04
CA GLN A 25 -7.44 5.58 -16.80
C GLN A 25 -7.66 4.25 -16.07
N ARG A 26 -8.93 3.86 -15.86
CA ARG A 26 -9.28 2.60 -15.18
C ARG A 26 -8.73 1.36 -15.89
N VAL A 27 -8.81 1.32 -17.22
CA VAL A 27 -8.22 0.22 -18.01
C VAL A 27 -6.70 0.19 -17.83
N THR A 28 -6.05 1.35 -17.91
CA THR A 28 -4.60 1.47 -17.77
C THR A 28 -4.12 1.03 -16.38
N ASP A 29 -4.80 1.48 -15.33
CA ASP A 29 -4.51 1.14 -13.94
C ASP A 29 -4.64 -0.38 -13.72
N VAL A 30 -5.76 -0.99 -14.13
CA VAL A 30 -5.97 -2.44 -13.96
C VAL A 30 -4.93 -3.27 -14.72
N ILE A 31 -4.52 -2.85 -15.91
CA ILE A 31 -3.43 -3.49 -16.65
C ILE A 31 -2.11 -3.36 -15.88
N ALA A 32 -1.78 -2.16 -15.42
CA ALA A 32 -0.54 -1.90 -14.68
C ALA A 32 -0.48 -2.69 -13.36
N ASN A 33 -1.58 -2.75 -12.60
CA ASN A 33 -1.70 -3.57 -11.39
C ASN A 33 -1.52 -5.05 -11.69
N GLY A 34 -2.20 -5.56 -12.71
CA GLY A 34 -2.08 -6.95 -13.15
C GLY A 34 -0.66 -7.33 -13.57
N LEU A 35 0.07 -6.41 -14.22
CA LEU A 35 1.47 -6.61 -14.59
C LEU A 35 2.43 -6.48 -13.40
N ALA A 36 2.15 -5.60 -12.43
CA ALA A 36 2.95 -5.46 -11.22
C ALA A 36 3.02 -6.76 -10.42
N HIS A 37 1.93 -7.53 -10.42
CA HIS A 37 1.90 -8.85 -9.77
C HIS A 37 2.87 -9.88 -10.35
N MET A 38 3.36 -9.70 -11.59
CA MET A 38 4.39 -10.58 -12.14
C MET A 38 5.69 -10.54 -11.32
N TRP A 39 5.92 -9.45 -10.57
CA TRP A 39 7.01 -9.32 -9.61
C TRP A 39 6.53 -9.51 -8.16
N PHE A 40 5.54 -8.72 -7.74
CA PHE A 40 4.98 -8.75 -6.38
C PHE A 40 3.75 -9.65 -6.30
N GLY A 41 3.98 -10.93 -5.99
CA GLY A 41 2.95 -11.96 -5.90
C GLY A 41 3.33 -13.23 -6.64
N ASP A 42 3.83 -13.11 -7.88
CA ASP A 42 4.23 -14.27 -8.69
C ASP A 42 5.75 -14.59 -8.58
N LEU A 43 6.65 -13.62 -8.82
CA LEU A 43 8.10 -13.86 -8.69
C LEU A 43 8.54 -14.01 -7.23
N VAL A 44 8.03 -13.12 -6.38
CA VAL A 44 8.20 -13.18 -4.92
C VAL A 44 6.81 -13.20 -4.31
N THR A 45 6.49 -14.27 -3.59
CA THR A 45 5.16 -14.50 -3.04
C THR A 45 5.18 -14.38 -1.53
N MET A 46 4.14 -13.84 -0.90
CA MET A 46 4.02 -13.92 0.57
C MET A 46 4.11 -15.37 1.08
N GLY A 47 4.65 -15.57 2.27
CA GLY A 47 4.75 -16.89 2.91
C GLY A 47 3.43 -17.40 3.49
N TRP A 48 2.57 -16.48 3.94
CA TRP A 48 1.21 -16.76 4.38
C TRP A 48 0.32 -15.52 4.17
N TRP A 49 -0.99 -15.67 4.36
CA TRP A 49 -2.01 -14.73 3.91
C TRP A 49 -2.01 -13.38 4.63
N GLU A 50 -1.42 -13.25 5.82
CA GLU A 50 -1.18 -11.96 6.46
C GLU A 50 -0.33 -11.03 5.58
N GLY A 51 0.54 -11.60 4.75
CA GLY A 51 1.35 -10.86 3.78
C GLY A 51 0.60 -10.42 2.52
N ILE A 52 -0.71 -10.67 2.39
CA ILE A 52 -1.48 -10.31 1.17
C ILE A 52 -1.42 -8.83 0.87
N TRP A 53 -1.34 -8.01 1.91
CA TRP A 53 -1.22 -6.57 1.75
C TRP A 53 0.05 -6.20 0.97
N LEU A 54 1.15 -6.95 1.14
CA LEU A 54 2.41 -6.69 0.44
C LEU A 54 2.24 -6.82 -1.06
N ASN A 55 1.47 -7.81 -1.52
CA ASN A 55 1.20 -8.01 -2.94
C ASN A 55 0.28 -6.91 -3.48
N GLU A 56 -0.86 -6.71 -2.83
CA GLU A 56 -1.92 -5.82 -3.31
C GLU A 56 -1.51 -4.33 -3.19
N ALA A 57 -0.96 -3.90 -2.05
CA ALA A 57 -0.52 -2.53 -1.84
C ALA A 57 0.62 -2.13 -2.78
N PHE A 58 1.56 -3.04 -3.05
CA PHE A 58 2.61 -2.76 -4.02
C PHE A 58 2.07 -2.72 -5.44
N ALA A 59 1.17 -3.62 -5.82
CA ALA A 59 0.55 -3.59 -7.13
C ALA A 59 -0.22 -2.28 -7.36
N THR A 60 -1.00 -1.83 -6.37
CA THR A 60 -1.66 -0.53 -6.36
C THR A 60 -0.65 0.61 -6.45
N PHE A 61 0.38 0.64 -5.60
CA PHE A 61 1.42 1.67 -5.70
C PHE A 61 2.09 1.73 -7.10
N MET A 62 2.41 0.56 -7.67
CA MET A 62 3.01 0.44 -8.99
C MET A 62 2.06 0.84 -10.11
N GLU A 63 0.74 0.58 -9.99
CA GLU A 63 -0.25 1.02 -10.96
C GLU A 63 -0.26 2.55 -11.04
N MET A 64 -0.31 3.24 -9.90
CA MET A 64 -0.28 4.71 -9.84
C MET A 64 1.03 5.26 -10.43
N MET A 65 2.16 4.71 -10.03
CA MET A 65 3.47 5.16 -10.51
C MET A 65 3.63 4.95 -12.02
N THR A 66 3.16 3.81 -12.54
CA THR A 66 3.30 3.47 -13.96
C THR A 66 2.34 4.28 -14.82
N THR A 67 1.08 4.42 -14.41
CA THR A 67 0.10 5.23 -15.15
C THR A 67 0.51 6.70 -15.16
N ASP A 68 0.98 7.25 -14.03
CA ASP A 68 1.48 8.63 -13.95
C ASP A 68 2.70 8.86 -14.86
N ALA A 69 3.63 7.91 -14.92
CA ALA A 69 4.78 7.97 -15.83
C ALA A 69 4.38 7.82 -17.32
N PHE A 70 3.36 7.01 -17.62
CA PHE A 70 2.85 6.82 -18.98
C PHE A 70 2.08 8.03 -19.49
N ARG A 71 1.27 8.67 -18.63
CA ARG A 71 0.40 9.82 -18.94
C ARG A 71 0.45 10.86 -17.82
N PRO A 72 1.52 11.68 -17.74
CA PRO A 72 1.65 12.70 -16.70
C PRO A 72 0.51 13.73 -16.71
N GLU A 73 -0.09 13.97 -17.86
CA GLU A 73 -1.23 14.89 -18.03
C GLU A 73 -2.51 14.41 -17.33
N TRP A 74 -2.55 13.15 -16.88
CA TRP A 74 -3.69 12.58 -16.15
C TRP A 74 -3.65 12.85 -14.64
N ASP A 75 -2.55 13.37 -14.11
CA ASP A 75 -2.39 13.77 -12.70
C ASP A 75 -2.85 12.69 -11.70
N ARG A 76 -2.38 11.45 -11.91
CA ARG A 76 -2.89 10.28 -11.18
C ARG A 76 -2.66 10.35 -9.68
N TRP A 77 -1.57 10.98 -9.23
CA TRP A 77 -1.32 11.17 -7.80
C TRP A 77 -2.33 12.11 -7.13
N THR A 78 -2.87 13.10 -7.85
CA THR A 78 -3.95 13.94 -7.34
C THR A 78 -5.23 13.13 -7.17
N ASP A 79 -5.61 12.35 -8.18
CA ASP A 79 -6.78 11.47 -8.12
C ASP A 79 -6.65 10.41 -7.02
N PHE A 80 -5.46 9.82 -6.86
CA PHE A 80 -5.16 8.88 -5.76
C PHE A 80 -5.33 9.54 -4.38
N GLY A 81 -5.20 10.86 -4.28
CA GLY A 81 -5.49 11.61 -3.06
C GLY A 81 -6.91 11.40 -2.54
N VAL A 82 -7.90 11.21 -3.43
CA VAL A 82 -9.29 10.93 -3.05
C VAL A 82 -9.41 9.52 -2.47
N ALA A 83 -8.83 8.53 -3.16
CA ALA A 83 -8.83 7.13 -2.72
C ALA A 83 -8.11 6.96 -1.36
N ARG A 84 -6.96 7.62 -1.19
CA ARG A 84 -6.25 7.70 0.11
C ARG A 84 -7.13 8.31 1.21
N SER A 85 -7.91 9.34 0.90
CA SER A 85 -8.79 9.99 1.88
C SER A 85 -9.88 9.03 2.36
N MET A 86 -10.48 8.24 1.46
CA MET A 86 -11.45 7.19 1.83
C MET A 86 -10.84 6.11 2.73
N ALA A 87 -9.59 5.71 2.46
CA ALA A 87 -8.86 4.78 3.31
C ALA A 87 -8.66 5.35 4.72
N PHE A 88 -8.30 6.64 4.82
CA PHE A 88 -8.15 7.32 6.11
C PHE A 88 -9.48 7.52 6.85
N ASP A 89 -10.58 7.73 6.14
CA ASP A 89 -11.91 7.77 6.78
C ASP A 89 -12.22 6.44 7.45
N THR A 90 -11.99 5.31 6.77
CA THR A 90 -12.15 3.97 7.34
C THR A 90 -11.16 3.72 8.48
N ASP A 91 -9.91 4.11 8.28
CA ASP A 91 -8.85 3.94 9.26
C ASP A 91 -9.00 4.85 10.50
N SER A 92 -9.88 5.85 10.44
CA SER A 92 -10.20 6.70 11.59
C SER A 92 -11.19 6.04 12.56
N LEU A 93 -11.85 4.96 12.15
CA LEU A 93 -12.86 4.28 12.96
C LEU A 93 -12.22 3.51 14.11
N SER A 94 -12.92 3.42 15.25
CA SER A 94 -12.48 2.63 16.40
C SER A 94 -12.39 1.12 16.12
N THR A 95 -13.06 0.67 15.05
CA THR A 95 -13.08 -0.72 14.58
C THR A 95 -12.07 -0.98 13.45
N THR A 96 -11.21 -0.01 13.11
CA THR A 96 -10.17 -0.22 12.11
C THR A 96 -9.20 -1.33 12.52
N ARG A 97 -8.52 -1.90 11.53
CA ARG A 97 -7.46 -2.91 11.69
C ARG A 97 -6.09 -2.34 11.30
N PRO A 98 -4.99 -2.92 11.79
CA PRO A 98 -3.68 -2.71 11.18
C PRO A 98 -3.68 -3.20 9.72
N ILE A 99 -2.69 -2.76 8.93
CA ILE A 99 -2.54 -3.20 7.53
C ILE A 99 -2.29 -4.72 7.47
N GLU A 100 -1.44 -5.21 8.37
CA GLU A 100 -1.16 -6.63 8.56
C GLU A 100 -1.65 -7.08 9.94
N TYR A 101 -2.38 -8.19 9.96
CA TYR A 101 -2.80 -8.87 11.19
C TYR A 101 -2.73 -10.38 10.99
N GLU A 102 -2.75 -11.13 12.09
CA GLU A 102 -2.68 -12.59 12.06
C GLU A 102 -3.87 -13.21 11.31
N VAL A 103 -3.57 -14.09 10.35
CA VAL A 103 -4.57 -14.81 9.56
C VAL A 103 -4.49 -16.30 9.88
N VAL A 104 -5.58 -16.87 10.41
CA VAL A 104 -5.63 -18.28 10.81
C VAL A 104 -5.96 -19.19 9.62
N THR A 105 -6.94 -18.81 8.81
CA THR A 105 -7.37 -19.55 7.62
C THR A 105 -7.34 -18.68 6.37
N ALA A 106 -7.26 -19.30 5.20
CA ALA A 106 -7.32 -18.56 3.93
C ALA A 106 -8.65 -17.80 3.76
N GLU A 107 -9.75 -18.29 4.34
CA GLU A 107 -11.05 -17.61 4.33
C GLU A 107 -11.02 -16.33 5.19
N ASP A 108 -10.29 -16.34 6.32
CA ASP A 108 -10.11 -15.13 7.15
C ASP A 108 -9.35 -14.02 6.40
N ALA A 109 -8.53 -14.39 5.40
CA ALA A 109 -7.83 -13.45 4.55
C ALA A 109 -8.78 -12.66 3.64
N GLU A 110 -10.00 -13.15 3.36
CA GLU A 110 -10.97 -12.43 2.53
C GLU A 110 -11.29 -11.05 3.10
N GLY A 111 -11.29 -10.92 4.44
CA GLY A 111 -11.46 -9.64 5.13
C GLY A 111 -10.32 -8.65 4.92
N MET A 112 -9.17 -9.08 4.38
CA MET A 112 -8.05 -8.20 4.06
C MET A 112 -8.19 -7.55 2.68
N PHE A 113 -9.09 -8.00 1.81
CA PHE A 113 -9.29 -7.38 0.50
C PHE A 113 -10.19 -6.13 0.61
N ASP A 114 -9.70 -5.14 1.35
CA ASP A 114 -10.41 -3.89 1.67
C ASP A 114 -9.51 -2.66 1.45
N VAL A 115 -10.08 -1.47 1.67
CA VAL A 115 -9.37 -0.20 1.41
C VAL A 115 -8.11 0.06 2.25
N LEU A 116 -7.92 -0.71 3.33
CA LEU A 116 -6.74 -0.57 4.18
C LEU A 116 -5.55 -1.36 3.61
N THR A 117 -5.81 -2.47 2.93
CA THR A 117 -4.78 -3.21 2.19
C THR A 117 -4.35 -2.43 0.95
N TYR A 118 -5.31 -2.01 0.13
CA TYR A 118 -5.03 -1.36 -1.15
C TYR A 118 -4.55 0.09 -0.96
N GLU A 119 -5.44 1.00 -0.59
CA GLU A 119 -5.17 2.44 -0.63
C GLU A 119 -4.33 2.91 0.56
N LYS A 120 -4.58 2.44 1.79
CA LYS A 120 -3.73 2.79 2.95
C LYS A 120 -2.35 2.15 2.79
N GLY A 121 -2.28 0.87 2.41
CA GLY A 121 -1.01 0.18 2.12
C GLY A 121 -0.18 0.91 1.07
N ALA A 122 -0.76 1.20 -0.10
CA ALA A 122 -0.06 1.93 -1.17
C ALA A 122 0.34 3.34 -0.75
N SER A 123 -0.48 4.02 0.06
CA SER A 123 -0.13 5.34 0.62
C SER A 123 1.08 5.28 1.55
N VAL A 124 1.19 4.23 2.36
CA VAL A 124 2.32 3.98 3.24
C VAL A 124 3.59 3.64 2.44
N VAL A 125 3.48 2.85 1.37
CA VAL A 125 4.59 2.59 0.42
C VAL A 125 5.04 3.87 -0.27
N ARG A 126 4.11 4.71 -0.75
CA ARG A 126 4.42 6.01 -1.36
C ARG A 126 5.11 6.95 -0.36
N MET A 127 4.66 7.00 0.88
CA MET A 127 5.30 7.78 1.94
C MET A 127 6.75 7.32 2.15
N LEU A 128 7.01 6.00 2.17
CA LEU A 128 8.37 5.47 2.29
C LEU A 128 9.23 5.86 1.07
N GLN A 129 8.71 5.73 -0.15
CA GLN A 129 9.41 6.16 -1.36
C GLN A 129 9.78 7.65 -1.28
N GLN A 130 8.86 8.51 -0.84
CA GLN A 130 9.12 9.95 -0.71
C GLN A 130 10.15 10.26 0.39
N TYR A 131 10.13 9.49 1.49
CA TYR A 131 11.11 9.63 2.57
C TYR A 131 12.53 9.24 2.13
N LEU A 132 12.67 8.13 1.40
CA LEU A 132 13.96 7.63 0.95
C LEU A 132 14.48 8.33 -0.32
N GLY A 133 13.57 8.85 -1.15
CA GLY A 133 13.85 9.22 -2.53
C GLY A 133 13.75 8.01 -3.48
N GLU A 134 13.44 8.30 -4.75
CA GLU A 134 13.12 7.29 -5.76
C GLU A 134 14.28 6.31 -6.00
N ASP A 135 15.50 6.81 -6.19
CA ASP A 135 16.68 5.98 -6.50
C ASP A 135 16.99 4.96 -5.40
N ARG A 136 16.96 5.41 -4.14
CA ARG A 136 17.25 4.59 -2.96
C ARG A 136 16.15 3.57 -2.72
N PHE A 137 14.89 3.98 -2.85
CA PHE A 137 13.75 3.08 -2.78
C PHE A 137 13.84 2.00 -3.86
N GLN A 138 14.08 2.38 -5.12
CA GLN A 138 14.20 1.44 -6.22
C GLN A 138 15.41 0.50 -6.08
N ALA A 139 16.52 0.97 -5.50
CA ALA A 139 17.65 0.11 -5.16
C ALA A 139 17.25 -0.97 -4.13
N GLY A 140 16.53 -0.59 -3.07
CA GLY A 140 15.99 -1.52 -2.07
C GLY A 140 15.01 -2.53 -2.65
N ILE A 141 14.08 -2.09 -3.50
CA ILE A 141 13.14 -3.00 -4.18
C ILE A 141 13.85 -3.99 -5.10
N ARG A 142 14.86 -3.55 -5.87
CA ARG A 142 15.67 -4.44 -6.71
C ARG A 142 16.45 -5.46 -5.88
N HIS A 143 16.98 -5.02 -4.73
CA HIS A 143 17.69 -5.92 -3.81
C HIS A 143 16.76 -6.98 -3.23
N TYR A 144 15.57 -6.58 -2.76
CA TYR A 144 14.52 -7.47 -2.29
C TYR A 144 14.14 -8.52 -3.35
N LEU A 145 13.76 -8.07 -4.55
CA LEU A 145 13.32 -8.99 -5.61
C LEU A 145 14.40 -9.98 -6.01
N ARG A 146 15.67 -9.56 -6.13
CA ARG A 146 16.78 -10.46 -6.48
C ARG A 146 17.12 -11.45 -5.36
N THR A 147 16.98 -11.03 -4.11
CA THR A 147 17.31 -11.87 -2.96
C THR A 147 16.28 -12.98 -2.76
N HIS A 148 15.02 -12.70 -3.11
CA HIS A 148 13.89 -13.59 -2.82
C HIS A 148 13.19 -14.15 -4.07
N GLU A 149 13.76 -13.96 -5.27
CA GLU A 149 13.17 -14.46 -6.52
C GLU A 149 12.89 -15.97 -6.46
N TYR A 150 11.73 -16.36 -6.98
CA TYR A 150 11.22 -17.74 -6.96
C TYR A 150 10.98 -18.31 -5.56
N GLY A 151 10.82 -17.44 -4.56
CA GLY A 151 10.66 -17.81 -3.17
C GLY A 151 9.51 -17.11 -2.47
N ASN A 152 9.43 -17.37 -1.16
CA ASN A 152 8.43 -16.79 -0.29
C ASN A 152 9.03 -15.82 0.72
N THR A 153 8.30 -14.78 1.07
CA THR A 153 8.74 -13.74 2.01
C THR A 153 7.70 -13.39 3.07
N ARG A 154 8.18 -12.78 4.14
CA ARG A 154 7.38 -12.00 5.09
C ARG A 154 7.60 -10.52 4.81
N THR A 155 6.68 -9.69 5.28
CA THR A 155 6.79 -8.23 5.24
C THR A 155 8.13 -7.72 5.76
N THR A 156 8.65 -8.36 6.78
CA THR A 156 9.94 -8.06 7.40
C THR A 156 11.13 -8.18 6.45
N ASP A 157 11.06 -9.05 5.45
CA ASP A 157 12.14 -9.29 4.48
C ASP A 157 12.27 -8.11 3.49
N LEU A 158 11.13 -7.49 3.14
CA LEU A 158 11.13 -6.27 2.35
C LEU A 158 11.83 -5.13 3.09
N TRP A 159 11.50 -4.93 4.37
CA TRP A 159 12.09 -3.84 5.15
C TRP A 159 13.59 -4.04 5.36
N ASP A 160 14.03 -5.28 5.62
CA ASP A 160 15.46 -5.59 5.73
C ASP A 160 16.21 -5.30 4.43
N ALA A 161 15.64 -5.68 3.29
CA ALA A 161 16.29 -5.43 2.01
C ALA A 161 16.42 -3.93 1.68
N ILE A 162 15.41 -3.13 2.01
CA ILE A 162 15.49 -1.67 1.83
C ILE A 162 16.46 -1.05 2.85
N GLU A 163 16.43 -1.50 4.10
CA GLU A 163 17.35 -1.03 5.15
C GLU A 163 18.81 -1.35 4.80
N GLU A 164 19.11 -2.55 4.30
CA GLU A 164 20.46 -2.92 3.82
C GLU A 164 20.91 -2.04 2.65
N ALA A 165 20.02 -1.78 1.68
CA ALA A 165 20.35 -1.00 0.49
C ALA A 165 20.49 0.51 0.78
N THR A 166 19.83 1.02 1.81
CA THR A 166 19.74 2.46 2.06
C THR A 166 20.49 2.92 3.31
N GLY A 167 20.63 2.07 4.32
CA GLY A 167 21.15 2.42 5.65
C GLY A 167 20.16 3.22 6.53
N GLU A 168 18.91 3.41 6.08
CA GLU A 168 17.86 4.03 6.90
C GLU A 168 17.17 2.96 7.76
N PRO A 169 16.65 3.31 8.96
CA PRO A 169 15.98 2.38 9.86
C PRO A 169 14.55 2.04 9.40
N VAL A 170 14.42 1.53 8.17
CA VAL A 170 13.14 1.30 7.49
C VAL A 170 12.27 0.35 8.27
N ARG A 171 12.82 -0.74 8.82
CA ARG A 171 12.04 -1.69 9.62
C ARG A 171 11.38 -1.00 10.81
N ALA A 172 12.18 -0.25 11.58
CA ALA A 172 11.68 0.44 12.77
C ALA A 172 10.59 1.47 12.44
N ILE A 173 10.68 2.14 11.30
CA ILE A 173 9.67 3.10 10.83
C ILE A 173 8.41 2.36 10.39
N MET A 174 8.55 1.39 9.48
CA MET A 174 7.43 0.76 8.79
C MET A 174 6.64 -0.16 9.71
N ASP A 175 7.28 -0.83 10.67
CA ASP A 175 6.57 -1.63 11.67
C ASP A 175 5.53 -0.81 12.44
N THR A 176 5.77 0.50 12.63
CA THR A 176 4.79 1.39 13.29
C THR A 176 3.55 1.68 12.45
N TRP A 177 3.65 1.58 11.13
CA TRP A 177 2.55 1.81 10.19
C TRP A 177 1.82 0.53 9.83
N ILE A 178 2.56 -0.58 9.70
CA ILE A 178 1.99 -1.87 9.28
C ILE A 178 1.21 -2.54 10.41
N TYR A 179 1.79 -2.60 11.61
CA TYR A 179 1.26 -3.40 12.72
C TYR A 179 0.38 -2.61 13.70
N ARG A 180 0.05 -1.36 13.40
CA ARG A 180 -0.82 -0.52 14.25
C ARG A 180 -2.06 -0.04 13.51
N PRO A 181 -3.25 -0.13 14.13
CA PRO A 181 -4.47 0.45 13.58
C PRO A 181 -4.42 1.97 13.62
N GLY A 182 -5.08 2.62 12.66
CA GLY A 182 -5.17 4.06 12.57
C GLY A 182 -3.96 4.74 11.93
N HIS A 183 -4.02 6.07 11.92
CA HIS A 183 -2.97 6.95 11.41
C HIS A 183 -2.85 8.20 12.32
N PRO A 184 -1.65 8.80 12.42
CA PRO A 184 -1.45 9.97 13.26
C PRO A 184 -2.03 11.25 12.62
N VAL A 185 -2.57 12.13 13.47
CA VAL A 185 -2.88 13.52 13.10
C VAL A 185 -1.80 14.41 13.68
N ILE A 186 -1.04 15.09 12.81
CA ILE A 186 -0.01 16.03 13.23
C ILE A 186 -0.64 17.41 13.43
N PRO A 187 -0.74 17.93 14.67
CA PRO A 187 -1.34 19.24 14.90
C PRO A 187 -0.41 20.33 14.37
N SER A 188 -0.96 21.27 13.60
CA SER A 188 -0.23 22.49 13.26
C SER A 188 -0.16 23.40 14.49
N ILE A 189 1.06 23.75 14.92
CA ILE A 189 1.25 24.81 15.92
C ILE A 189 1.38 26.12 15.16
N GLY A 190 0.35 26.97 15.25
CA GLY A 190 0.43 28.32 14.69
C GLY A 190 1.50 29.16 15.40
N PRO A 191 1.97 30.27 14.79
CA PRO A 191 3.01 31.13 15.35
C PRO A 191 2.68 31.71 16.75
N THR A 192 1.43 31.60 17.21
CA THR A 192 0.97 32.00 18.55
C THR A 192 1.03 30.88 19.60
N GLY A 193 1.58 29.70 19.27
CA GLY A 193 1.75 28.59 20.22
C GLY A 193 0.46 27.86 20.61
N ARG A 194 -0.68 28.16 19.96
CA ARG A 194 -1.93 27.42 20.19
C ARG A 194 -2.03 26.22 19.25
N SER A 195 -1.85 25.03 19.80
CA SER A 195 -2.11 23.76 19.10
C SER A 195 -3.60 23.57 18.88
N ARG A 196 -4.06 23.51 17.63
CA ARG A 196 -5.39 22.96 17.31
C ARG A 196 -5.26 21.44 17.25
N CYS A 197 -5.57 20.78 18.36
CA CYS A 197 -5.51 19.33 18.46
C CYS A 197 -6.87 18.74 18.04
N ILE A 198 -6.92 18.08 16.88
CA ILE A 198 -7.96 17.10 16.58
C ILE A 198 -7.36 15.76 16.98
N ARG A 199 -7.70 15.26 18.17
CA ARG A 199 -7.28 13.93 18.61
C ARG A 199 -8.12 12.91 17.86
N ASN A 200 -7.48 12.07 17.05
CA ASN A 200 -8.08 10.80 16.70
C ASN A 200 -7.78 9.82 17.85
N ALA A 201 -8.82 9.36 18.53
CA ALA A 201 -8.71 8.61 19.76
C ALA A 201 -8.69 7.10 19.48
N SER A 202 -7.54 6.52 19.17
CA SER A 202 -7.34 5.09 19.42
C SER A 202 -7.16 4.88 20.94
N ARG A 203 -8.28 4.89 21.69
CA ARG A 203 -8.28 4.44 23.08
C ARG A 203 -8.13 2.92 23.08
N SER A 204 -6.92 2.42 23.27
CA SER A 204 -6.72 1.05 23.75
C SER A 204 -7.47 0.88 25.08
N PRO A 205 -8.34 -0.13 25.26
CA PRO A 205 -8.95 -0.38 26.55
C PRO A 205 -7.85 -0.78 27.54
N ARG A 206 -7.72 -0.01 28.63
CA ARG A 206 -6.86 -0.40 29.76
C ARG A 206 -7.46 -1.65 30.39
N ILE A 207 -6.85 -2.80 30.15
CA ILE A 207 -7.08 -4.00 30.96
C ILE A 207 -6.57 -3.67 32.37
N ARG A 208 -7.47 -3.60 33.35
CA ARG A 208 -7.08 -3.56 34.77
C ARG A 208 -6.66 -4.97 35.17
N PRO A 209 -5.53 -5.16 35.87
CA PRO A 209 -5.23 -6.45 36.47
C PRO A 209 -6.24 -6.75 37.60
N PRO A 210 -6.66 -8.02 37.76
CA PRO A 210 -7.53 -8.41 38.86
C PRO A 210 -6.80 -8.27 40.20
N VAL A 211 -7.58 -7.93 41.23
CA VAL A 211 -7.16 -7.79 42.64
C VAL A 211 -6.87 -9.14 43.27
#